data_AF-A0A2P8FFT7-F1
#
_entry.id   AF-A0A2P8FFT7-F1
#
_cell.length_a   1.000
_cell.length_b   1.000
_cell.length_c   1.000
_cell.angle_alpha   90.00
_cell.angle_beta   90.00
_cell.angle_gamma   90.00
#
_symmetry.space_group_name_H-M   'P 1'
#
loop_
_entity.id
_entity.type
_entity.pdbx_description
1 polymer ?
#
loop_
_entity_poly.entity_id
_entity_poly.type
_entity_poly.pdbx_seq_one_letter_code
_entity_poly.pdbx_strand_id
1 'polypeptide(L)'
;MVEFSNRIISEARSWIGTPYVHQASCKGGGTDCLGLVRGVWRSLYRNEPELVPAYSRDWSEPQGDERLWRAAASHMMSKSISDASPGDL
;
A
#
# COMPACT_ATOMS: atom_id res chain seq x y z
N MET A 1 -13.53 14.02 6.18
CA MET A 1 -12.52 13.04 6.64
C MET A 1 -13.06 11.62 6.65
N VAL A 2 -14.17 11.32 7.35
CA VAL A 2 -14.80 9.98 7.40
C VAL A 2 -15.16 9.42 6.01
N GLU A 3 -15.67 10.27 5.11
CA GLU A 3 -16.05 9.84 3.76
C GLU A 3 -14.86 9.36 2.91
N PHE A 4 -13.68 9.96 3.08
CA PHE A 4 -12.48 9.55 2.34
C PHE A 4 -11.93 8.23 2.87
N SER A 5 -11.88 8.06 4.20
CA SER A 5 -11.52 6.79 4.85
C SER A 5 -12.45 5.65 4.40
N ASN A 6 -13.77 5.88 4.34
CA ASN A 6 -14.71 4.88 3.83
C ASN A 6 -14.43 4.46 2.39
N ARG A 7 -13.99 5.38 1.52
CA ARG A 7 -13.57 5.06 0.15
C ARG A 7 -12.32 4.20 0.12
N ILE A 8 -11.32 4.51 0.96
CA ILE A 8 -10.11 3.69 1.11
C ILE A 8 -10.48 2.26 1.54
N ILE A 9 -11.29 2.14 2.59
CA ILE A 9 -11.71 0.85 3.15
C ILE A 9 -12.53 0.06 2.13
N SER A 10 -13.46 0.73 1.44
CA SER A 10 -14.30 0.09 0.41
C SER A 10 -13.45 -0.42 -0.75
N GLU A 11 -12.50 0.39 -1.25
CA GLU A 11 -11.57 -0.05 -2.28
C GLU A 11 -10.73 -1.23 -1.75
N ALA A 12 -10.06 -1.12 -0.61
CA ALA A 12 -9.24 -2.20 -0.07
C ALA A 12 -10.02 -3.51 0.10
N ARG A 13 -11.26 -3.46 0.60
CA ARG A 13 -12.13 -4.64 0.74
C ARG A 13 -12.49 -5.28 -0.60
N SER A 14 -12.62 -4.48 -1.65
CA SER A 14 -12.94 -5.02 -2.97
C SER A 14 -11.79 -5.80 -3.62
N TRP A 15 -10.60 -5.83 -3.01
CA TRP A 15 -9.49 -6.70 -3.42
C TRP A 15 -9.53 -8.09 -2.80
N ILE A 16 -10.42 -8.35 -1.83
CA ILE A 16 -10.60 -9.68 -1.23
C ILE A 16 -10.88 -10.71 -2.34
N GLY A 17 -10.14 -11.81 -2.31
CA GLY A 17 -10.17 -12.85 -3.35
C GLY A 17 -9.09 -12.69 -4.44
N THR A 18 -8.34 -11.58 -4.45
CA THR A 18 -7.15 -11.45 -5.31
C THR A 18 -6.05 -12.41 -4.84
N PRO A 19 -5.47 -13.26 -5.71
CA PRO A 19 -4.39 -14.17 -5.32
C PRO A 19 -3.16 -13.45 -4.78
N TYR A 20 -2.44 -14.04 -3.84
CA TYR A 20 -1.18 -13.49 -3.36
C TYR A 20 -0.05 -13.80 -4.36
N VAL A 21 0.48 -12.80 -5.03
CA VAL A 21 1.57 -12.92 -6.03
C VAL A 21 2.60 -11.84 -5.77
N HIS A 22 3.84 -12.25 -5.49
CA HIS A 22 4.97 -11.35 -5.20
C HIS A 22 5.16 -10.33 -6.32
N GLN A 23 5.31 -9.05 -5.96
CA GLN A 23 5.46 -7.89 -6.85
C GLN A 23 4.26 -7.58 -7.76
N ALA A 24 3.18 -8.36 -7.70
CA ALA A 24 1.99 -8.07 -8.48
C ALA A 24 1.15 -6.96 -7.80
N SER A 25 0.38 -6.23 -8.60
CA SER A 25 -0.58 -5.23 -8.11
C SER A 25 -1.83 -5.17 -9.00
N CYS A 26 -2.27 -6.33 -9.51
CA CYS A 26 -3.43 -6.43 -10.39
C CYS A 26 -4.61 -7.05 -9.63
N LYS A 27 -5.69 -6.28 -9.46
CA LYS A 27 -6.90 -6.76 -8.80
C LYS A 27 -7.48 -7.97 -9.54
N GLY A 28 -7.75 -9.06 -8.82
CA GLY A 28 -8.15 -10.35 -9.39
C GLY A 28 -7.05 -11.12 -10.13
N GLY A 29 -5.99 -10.45 -10.62
CA GLY A 29 -4.85 -11.09 -11.32
C GLY A 29 -3.66 -11.45 -10.44
N GLY A 30 -3.53 -10.84 -9.25
CA GLY A 30 -2.48 -11.11 -8.28
C GLY A 30 -2.00 -9.84 -7.57
N THR A 31 -1.73 -9.93 -6.27
CA THR A 31 -1.19 -8.82 -5.47
C THR A 31 -0.30 -9.31 -4.34
N ASP A 32 0.67 -8.51 -3.89
CA ASP A 32 1.25 -8.66 -2.56
C ASP A 32 0.80 -7.51 -1.63
N CYS A 33 1.47 -7.35 -0.48
CA CYS A 33 1.16 -6.31 0.49
C CYS A 33 1.34 -4.90 -0.08
N LEU A 34 2.49 -4.58 -0.70
CA LEU A 34 2.69 -3.27 -1.33
C LEU A 34 1.78 -3.12 -2.56
N GLY A 35 1.58 -4.21 -3.31
CA GLY A 35 0.70 -4.24 -4.47
C GLY A 35 -0.73 -3.82 -4.16
N LEU A 36 -1.24 -4.21 -2.99
CA LEU A 36 -2.56 -3.80 -2.51
C LEU A 36 -2.60 -2.29 -2.25
N VAL A 37 -1.63 -1.77 -1.51
CA VAL A 37 -1.52 -0.34 -1.18
C VAL A 37 -1.44 0.50 -2.46
N ARG A 38 -0.58 0.11 -3.41
CA ARG A 38 -0.46 0.76 -4.72
C ARG A 38 -1.76 0.67 -5.53
N GLY A 39 -2.43 -0.47 -5.48
CA GLY A 39 -3.72 -0.67 -6.14
C GLY A 39 -4.81 0.27 -5.63
N VAL A 40 -4.94 0.38 -4.31
CA VAL A 40 -5.85 1.33 -3.65
C VAL A 40 -5.46 2.77 -4.01
N TRP A 41 -4.17 3.09 -3.95
CA TRP A 41 -3.66 4.42 -4.32
C TRP A 41 -4.03 4.79 -5.77
N ARG A 42 -3.77 3.92 -6.75
CA ARG A 42 -4.14 4.15 -8.15
C ARG A 42 -5.64 4.37 -8.34
N SER A 43 -6.48 3.63 -7.61
CA SER A 43 -7.94 3.81 -7.68
C SER A 43 -8.37 5.22 -7.20
N LEU A 44 -7.73 5.73 -6.15
CA LEU A 44 -8.10 7.01 -5.52
C LEU A 44 -7.43 8.22 -6.17
N TYR A 45 -6.14 8.11 -6.51
CA TYR A 45 -5.29 9.21 -6.99
C TYR A 45 -4.95 9.12 -8.49
N ARG A 46 -5.38 8.05 -9.18
CA ARG A 46 -5.23 7.85 -10.64
C ARG A 46 -3.78 7.75 -11.13
N ASN A 47 -2.81 7.61 -10.24
CA ASN A 47 -1.39 7.49 -10.56
C ASN A 47 -0.69 6.47 -9.63
N GLU A 48 0.55 6.14 -9.92
CA GLU A 48 1.44 5.47 -8.96
C GLU A 48 2.07 6.52 -8.04
N PRO A 49 2.32 6.20 -6.75
CA PRO A 49 3.06 7.09 -5.87
C PRO A 49 4.51 7.25 -6.34
N GLU A 50 5.15 6.14 -6.74
CA GLU A 50 6.54 6.09 -7.23
C GLU A 50 6.75 4.91 -8.20
N LEU A 51 7.88 4.94 -8.91
CA LEU A 51 8.38 3.77 -9.64
C LEU A 51 8.95 2.75 -8.65
N VAL A 52 8.33 1.57 -8.58
CA VAL A 52 8.75 0.51 -7.66
C VAL A 52 9.72 -0.44 -8.35
N PRO A 53 10.99 -0.52 -7.92
CA PRO A 53 11.94 -1.48 -8.46
C PRO A 53 11.57 -2.90 -8.01
N ALA A 54 12.16 -3.92 -8.64
CA ALA A 54 12.07 -5.28 -8.13
C ALA A 54 12.66 -5.34 -6.70
N TYR A 55 11.91 -5.95 -5.78
CA TYR A 55 12.32 -6.17 -4.39
C TYR A 55 12.22 -7.65 -4.01
N SER A 56 13.13 -8.09 -3.17
CA SER A 56 13.04 -9.38 -2.49
C SER A 56 11.92 -9.37 -1.45
N ARG A 57 11.46 -10.55 -1.02
CA ARG A 57 10.42 -10.67 0.02
C ARG A 57 10.84 -10.07 1.36
N ASP A 58 12.15 -9.98 1.60
CA ASP A 58 12.75 -9.38 2.79
C ASP A 58 12.91 -7.86 2.69
N TRP A 59 12.47 -7.21 1.60
CA TRP A 59 12.45 -5.75 1.48
C TRP A 59 13.76 -5.02 1.78
N SER A 60 14.91 -5.66 1.53
CA SER A 60 16.23 -5.14 1.90
C SER A 60 16.49 -5.04 3.41
N GLU A 61 15.67 -5.68 4.25
CA GLU A 61 15.91 -5.84 5.69
C GLU A 61 17.33 -6.34 6.01
N PRO A 62 17.91 -7.36 5.29
CA PRO A 62 19.25 -7.82 5.63
C PRO A 62 20.34 -6.79 5.30
N GLN A 63 20.05 -5.82 4.44
CA GLN A 63 20.95 -4.71 4.13
C GLN A 63 20.72 -3.51 5.05
N GLY A 64 19.70 -3.54 5.93
CA GLY A 64 19.30 -2.43 6.78
C GLY A 64 18.74 -1.22 6.01
N ASP A 65 18.31 -1.43 4.77
CA ASP A 65 17.84 -0.35 3.90
C ASP A 65 16.31 -0.21 4.00
N GLU A 66 15.84 0.74 4.83
CA GLU A 66 14.41 1.00 5.09
C GLU A 66 13.70 1.72 3.92
N ARG A 67 13.78 1.18 2.70
CA ARG A 67 13.23 1.81 1.49
C ARG A 67 11.74 2.07 1.59
N LEU A 68 10.99 1.08 2.08
CA LEU A 68 9.53 1.16 2.18
C LEU A 68 9.11 2.27 3.16
N TRP A 69 9.81 2.37 4.28
CA TRP A 69 9.58 3.41 5.28
C TRP A 69 9.87 4.81 4.73
N ARG A 70 11.01 5.00 4.05
CA ARG A 70 11.37 6.29 3.44
C ARG A 70 10.35 6.74 2.39
N ALA A 71 9.85 5.81 1.59
CA ALA A 71 8.76 6.10 0.65
C ALA A 71 7.47 6.48 1.40
N ALA A 72 7.06 5.72 2.41
CA ALA A 72 5.89 6.05 3.22
C ALA A 72 6.00 7.46 3.85
N ALA A 73 7.15 7.80 4.43
CA ALA A 73 7.41 9.11 5.02
C ALA A 73 7.36 10.27 4.01
N SER A 74 7.58 10.00 2.72
CA SER A 74 7.53 11.01 1.64
C SER A 74 6.12 11.24 1.11
N HIS A 75 5.22 10.25 1.24
CA HIS A 75 3.86 10.27 0.68
C HIS A 75 2.74 10.37 1.72
N MET A 76 3.04 10.11 3.00
CA MET A 76 2.06 9.98 4.06
C MET A 76 2.33 10.96 5.19
N MET A 77 1.26 11.33 5.91
CA MET A 77 1.39 12.10 7.14
C MET A 77 1.56 11.13 8.31
N SER A 78 2.64 11.31 9.07
CA SER A 78 2.90 10.51 10.28
C SER A 78 1.84 10.81 11.34
N LYS A 79 1.50 9.78 12.11
CA LYS A 79 0.48 9.83 13.16
C LYS A 79 0.92 8.98 14.35
N SER A 80 0.50 9.37 15.55
CA SER A 80 0.69 8.52 16.73
C SER A 80 -0.08 7.22 16.57
N ILE A 81 0.50 6.11 17.03
CA ILE A 81 -0.19 4.82 17.03
C ILE A 81 -1.45 4.83 17.90
N SER A 82 -1.50 5.67 18.93
CA SER A 82 -2.69 5.88 19.78
C SER A 82 -3.88 6.43 18.99
N ASP A 83 -3.60 7.10 17.88
CA ASP A 83 -4.61 7.82 17.11
C ASP A 83 -5.00 7.03 15.84
N ALA A 84 -4.37 5.87 15.59
CA ALA A 84 -4.60 5.05 14.41
C ALA A 84 -6.10 4.80 14.16
N SER A 85 -6.51 4.96 12.91
CA SER A 85 -7.92 4.93 12.52
C SER A 85 -8.11 4.11 11.23
N PRO A 86 -9.32 3.58 10.97
CA PRO A 86 -9.58 2.84 9.74
C PRO A 86 -9.20 3.63 8.49
N GLY A 87 -8.45 3.00 7.58
CA GLY A 87 -7.95 3.62 6.36
C GLY A 87 -6.53 4.20 6.48
N ASP A 88 -5.95 4.24 7.68
CA ASP A 88 -4.52 4.53 7.87
C ASP A 88 -3.66 3.32 7.44
N LEU A 89 -2.38 3.59 7.13
CA LEU A 89 -1.34 2.59 6.85
C LEU A 89 -0.25 2.69 7.92
#